data_AF-A0A5D4TJE7-F1
#
_entry.id   AF-A0A5D4TJE7-F1
#
_cell.length_a   1.000
_cell.length_b   1.000
_cell.length_c   1.000
_cell.angle_alpha   90.00
_cell.angle_beta   90.00
_cell.angle_gamma   90.00
#
_symmetry.space_group_name_H-M   'P 1'
#
loop_
_entity.id
_entity.type
_entity.pdbx_description
1 polymer ?
#
loop_
_entity_poly.entity_id
_entity_poly.type
_entity_poly.pdbx_seq_one_letter_code
_entity_poly.pdbx_strand_id
1 'polypeptide(L)'
;MKQACLLLMTIILLAACSPAEDKGEASQPQEKSEEEQPGDYTFDQFKEDRSLDIEGEDISYAEEENFVGERFAVKGKAQLSRYYNYGYSDLEETHFVVKVFNEGAIPWYLYLSRQEFSDFFQELKKGPVDIYADAVIPEEYYEVEQGHLAMAEEILVRGSEAEWEPLDEELVRYMNDHSIELTARDVVFDKKGMSDQPFALSGISQIVSYRHIDSEYRDLEPTHFVLELRDDSVKDQQLWNVALDRKEYRELYEQALKGMVQVSLTAVMPEDRFALRKDFSAIGHDAEFEPLPEEYESPSDSAQAYMKERGVSLTGLDVLYDTSSHEGEPFLVEGTAELRTTLPIGYQDLQDHYFEINIVEDPYGDQPVLYARALEGWSLILHRQKYPQIYERLLNEEQLEVMVIARVVADRYEPGQGGVAFVEDIVVSD
;
A
#
# COMPACT_ATOMS: atom_id res chain seq x y z
N MET A 1 -0.35 54.03 -31.01
CA MET A 1 -0.16 55.34 -30.34
C MET A 1 -0.22 55.08 -28.84
N LYS A 2 0.93 54.90 -28.17
CA LYS A 2 1.73 55.97 -27.52
C LYS A 2 0.91 56.83 -26.55
N GLN A 3 1.08 56.58 -25.25
CA GLN A 3 1.34 57.55 -24.16
C GLN A 3 1.08 56.82 -22.82
N ALA A 4 2.10 56.44 -22.05
CA ALA A 4 2.98 57.28 -21.24
C ALA A 4 2.25 57.89 -20.02
N CYS A 5 2.47 57.29 -18.85
CA CYS A 5 2.42 58.01 -17.58
C CYS A 5 3.61 57.55 -16.73
N LEU A 6 4.61 58.42 -16.70
CA LEU A 6 5.88 58.33 -16.00
C LEU A 6 5.90 59.51 -15.03
N LEU A 7 6.11 59.28 -13.73
CA LEU A 7 6.86 60.11 -12.76
C LEU A 7 6.60 59.53 -11.34
N LEU A 8 7.54 58.90 -10.62
CA LEU A 8 8.87 59.33 -10.14
C LEU A 8 8.80 60.22 -8.89
N MET A 9 9.09 59.63 -7.73
CA MET A 9 9.82 60.32 -6.66
C MET A 9 10.64 59.35 -5.80
N THR A 10 11.94 59.43 -6.02
CA THR A 10 13.06 58.92 -5.23
C THR A 10 13.36 59.88 -4.07
N ILE A 11 13.90 59.37 -2.95
CA ILE A 11 14.96 59.93 -2.05
C ILE A 11 14.86 59.18 -0.70
N ILE A 12 15.68 58.15 -0.46
CA ILE A 12 17.00 58.16 0.23
C ILE A 12 16.90 58.56 1.71
N LEU A 13 17.13 57.58 2.59
CA LEU A 13 17.86 57.76 3.85
C LEU A 13 18.79 56.55 4.06
N LEU A 14 20.07 56.77 3.75
CA LEU A 14 21.21 55.99 4.21
C LEU A 14 21.81 56.69 5.44
N ALA A 15 21.99 55.93 6.52
CA ALA A 15 23.01 56.09 7.56
C ALA A 15 23.16 54.67 8.16
N ALA A 16 24.17 53.86 7.87
CA ALA A 16 25.64 53.98 8.02
C ALA A 16 26.12 53.96 9.48
N CYS A 17 27.07 53.04 9.73
CA CYS A 17 27.89 52.76 10.93
C CYS A 17 27.31 51.66 11.86
N SER A 18 27.94 50.50 12.07
CA SER A 18 29.34 50.06 11.88
C SER A 18 29.42 48.51 11.85
N PRO A 19 30.50 47.92 11.31
CA PRO A 19 30.72 46.48 11.37
C PRO A 19 31.24 46.12 12.77
N ALA A 20 30.45 45.37 13.53
CA ALA A 20 30.98 44.60 14.64
C ALA A 20 31.52 43.29 14.08
N GLU A 21 32.84 43.10 14.17
CA GLU A 21 33.45 41.78 14.15
C GLU A 21 32.81 40.96 15.27
N ASP A 22 31.90 40.06 14.91
CA ASP A 22 31.54 38.94 15.76
C ASP A 22 32.08 37.68 15.08
N LYS A 23 33.13 37.14 15.69
CA LYS A 23 33.64 35.81 15.37
C LYS A 23 32.59 34.82 15.88
N GLY A 24 31.56 34.61 15.06
CA GLY A 24 30.71 33.43 15.17
C GLY A 24 31.59 32.22 14.93
N GLU A 25 32.10 31.63 16.01
CA GLU A 25 32.45 30.23 16.04
C GLU A 25 31.30 29.47 15.41
N ALA A 26 31.57 28.89 14.24
CA ALA A 26 30.77 27.79 13.75
C ALA A 26 30.85 26.73 14.84
N SER A 27 29.78 26.62 15.63
CA SER A 27 29.56 25.49 16.52
C SER A 27 29.71 24.25 15.65
N GLN A 28 30.85 23.59 15.78
CA GLN A 28 31.03 22.25 15.27
C GLN A 28 29.86 21.42 15.80
N PRO A 29 29.26 20.54 14.98
CA PRO A 29 28.39 19.51 15.52
C PRO A 29 29.17 18.86 16.65
N GLN A 30 28.64 18.93 17.88
CA GLN A 30 29.14 18.05 18.93
C GLN A 30 28.96 16.64 18.38
N GLU A 31 30.07 16.01 17.97
CA GLU A 31 30.19 14.57 17.96
C GLU A 31 29.72 14.12 19.34
N LYS A 32 28.47 13.67 19.40
CA LYS A 32 27.97 12.86 20.50
C LYS A 32 28.84 11.61 20.40
N SER A 33 29.88 11.57 21.22
CA SER A 33 30.80 10.45 21.26
C SER A 33 29.98 9.19 21.38
N GLU A 34 30.05 8.32 20.38
CA GLU A 34 29.75 6.91 20.53
C GLU A 34 30.67 6.42 21.67
N GLU A 35 30.19 6.49 22.91
CA GLU A 35 30.80 5.75 23.99
C GLU A 35 30.65 4.28 23.60
N GLU A 36 31.76 3.68 23.16
CA GLU A 36 31.92 2.23 23.08
C GLU A 36 31.55 1.65 24.44
N GLN A 37 30.27 1.27 24.61
CA GLN A 37 29.83 0.66 25.85
C GLN A 37 30.48 -0.71 25.95
N PRO A 38 31.07 -1.04 27.12
CA PRO A 38 31.73 -2.32 27.31
C PRO A 38 30.74 -3.45 27.03
N GLY A 39 31.16 -4.47 26.29
CA GLY A 39 30.35 -5.62 25.88
C GLY A 39 29.78 -6.49 27.01
N ASP A 40 29.83 -6.03 28.27
CA ASP A 40 29.39 -6.71 29.49
C ASP A 40 28.21 -6.00 30.20
N TYR A 41 27.65 -4.92 29.63
CA TYR A 41 26.53 -4.20 30.27
C TYR A 41 25.22 -5.01 30.23
N THR A 42 24.76 -5.53 31.37
CA THR A 42 23.62 -6.47 31.41
C THR A 42 22.27 -5.76 31.52
N PHE A 43 21.17 -6.49 31.28
CA PHE A 43 19.82 -5.97 31.49
C PHE A 43 19.55 -5.60 32.96
N ASP A 44 20.07 -6.38 33.91
CA ASP A 44 19.95 -6.06 35.34
C ASP A 44 20.65 -4.73 35.69
N GLN A 45 21.80 -4.46 35.08
CA GLN A 45 22.51 -3.18 35.23
C GLN A 45 21.72 -2.04 34.59
N PHE A 46 21.14 -2.27 33.39
CA PHE A 46 20.24 -1.31 32.75
C PHE A 46 19.07 -0.91 33.66
N LYS A 47 18.44 -1.89 34.30
CA LYS A 47 17.35 -1.70 35.28
C LYS A 47 17.81 -0.95 36.52
N GLU A 48 18.91 -1.38 37.14
CA GLU A 48 19.45 -0.78 38.36
C GLU A 48 19.79 0.70 38.14
N ASP A 49 20.50 1.03 37.05
CA ASP A 49 20.93 2.38 36.72
C ASP A 49 19.75 3.34 36.49
N ARG A 50 18.61 2.82 36.00
CA ARG A 50 17.38 3.58 35.73
C ARG A 50 16.33 3.46 36.83
N SER A 51 16.62 2.69 37.88
CA SER A 51 15.67 2.40 38.97
C SER A 51 14.35 1.80 38.46
N LEU A 52 14.44 0.85 37.52
CA LEU A 52 13.31 0.14 36.93
C LEU A 52 13.11 -1.20 37.62
N ASP A 53 12.06 -1.30 38.45
CA ASP A 53 11.77 -2.53 39.20
C ASP A 53 10.90 -3.52 38.41
N ILE A 54 10.13 -3.04 37.43
CA ILE A 54 9.16 -3.82 36.66
C ILE A 54 9.77 -4.25 35.32
N GLU A 55 9.60 -5.51 34.94
CA GLU A 55 9.89 -5.97 33.57
C GLU A 55 8.59 -6.02 32.75
N GLY A 56 8.67 -5.63 31.48
CA GLY A 56 7.52 -5.68 30.58
C GLY A 56 6.96 -7.10 30.39
N GLU A 57 7.76 -8.14 30.63
CA GLU A 57 7.30 -9.54 30.60
C GLU A 57 6.40 -9.90 31.79
N ASP A 58 6.49 -9.15 32.91
CA ASP A 58 5.66 -9.35 34.10
C ASP A 58 4.28 -8.69 33.96
N ILE A 59 4.10 -7.80 32.97
CA ILE A 59 2.82 -7.12 32.72
C ILE A 59 1.96 -7.98 31.80
N SER A 60 0.83 -8.46 32.31
CA SER A 60 -0.14 -9.25 31.56
C SER A 60 -1.30 -8.39 31.03
N TYR A 61 -1.94 -8.83 29.94
CA TYR A 61 -3.09 -8.15 29.32
C TYR A 61 -4.20 -7.74 30.30
N ALA A 62 -4.44 -8.54 31.35
CA ALA A 62 -5.55 -8.32 32.27
C ALA A 62 -5.27 -7.25 33.34
N GLU A 63 -4.03 -6.77 33.45
CA GLU A 63 -3.57 -5.95 34.57
C GLU A 63 -2.82 -4.69 34.15
N GLU A 64 -2.77 -4.37 32.85
CA GLU A 64 -2.08 -3.18 32.29
C GLU A 64 -2.49 -1.88 32.97
N GLU A 65 -3.77 -1.74 33.33
CA GLU A 65 -4.29 -0.56 34.05
C GLU A 65 -3.55 -0.28 35.37
N ASN A 66 -2.99 -1.31 36.03
CA ASN A 66 -2.26 -1.16 37.28
C ASN A 66 -0.85 -0.58 37.09
N PHE A 67 -0.39 -0.50 35.84
CA PHE A 67 0.95 -0.04 35.47
C PHE A 67 0.93 1.23 34.60
N VAL A 68 -0.25 1.83 34.41
CA VAL A 68 -0.38 3.13 33.71
C VAL A 68 0.36 4.21 34.49
N GLY A 69 1.22 4.96 33.78
CA GLY A 69 2.11 5.98 34.33
C GLY A 69 3.35 5.44 35.05
N GLU A 70 3.47 4.13 35.24
CA GLU A 70 4.65 3.50 35.85
C GLU A 70 5.68 3.16 34.76
N ARG A 71 6.96 3.31 35.09
CA ARG A 71 8.07 2.96 34.19
C ARG A 71 8.44 1.49 34.35
N PHE A 72 8.76 0.84 33.25
CA PHE A 72 9.18 -0.56 33.23
C PHE A 72 10.25 -0.80 32.16
N ALA A 73 11.04 -1.84 32.37
CA ALA A 73 12.11 -2.22 31.48
C ALA A 73 11.63 -3.27 30.46
N VAL A 74 11.89 -3.04 29.18
CA VAL A 74 11.67 -4.02 28.11
C VAL A 74 13.02 -4.44 27.55
N LYS A 75 13.21 -5.72 27.26
CA LYS A 75 14.36 -6.22 26.50
C LYS A 75 13.86 -7.04 25.33
N GLY A 76 14.60 -7.03 24.23
CA GLY A 76 14.40 -7.98 23.17
C GLY A 76 14.82 -7.49 21.80
N LYS A 77 14.37 -8.21 20.78
CA LYS A 77 14.65 -7.88 19.39
C LYS A 77 13.59 -6.91 18.88
N ALA A 78 14.02 -5.70 18.56
CA ALA A 78 13.22 -4.61 18.03
C ALA A 78 13.23 -4.63 16.50
N GLN A 79 12.06 -4.46 15.89
CA GLN A 79 11.91 -4.22 14.45
C GLN A 79 10.83 -3.17 14.19
N LEU A 80 10.92 -2.44 13.07
CA LEU A 80 9.87 -1.48 12.70
C LEU A 80 8.52 -2.18 12.55
N SER A 81 7.48 -1.48 12.96
CA SER A 81 6.10 -1.91 12.88
C SER A 81 5.21 -0.77 12.36
N ARG A 82 4.03 -1.14 11.88
CA ARG A 82 3.00 -0.21 11.40
C ARG A 82 1.76 -0.22 12.31
N TYR A 83 1.89 -0.78 13.51
CA TYR A 83 0.76 -1.01 14.39
C TYR A 83 0.44 0.26 15.21
N TYR A 84 -0.35 1.17 14.62
CA TYR A 84 -0.94 2.32 15.31
C TYR A 84 -2.40 1.99 15.65
N ASN A 85 -2.72 1.76 16.92
CA ASN A 85 -4.06 1.39 17.36
C ASN A 85 -4.39 2.03 18.72
N TYR A 86 -5.67 1.98 19.12
CA TYR A 86 -6.16 2.56 20.37
C TYR A 86 -5.80 4.05 20.47
N GLY A 87 -5.42 4.52 21.67
CA GLY A 87 -5.06 5.90 21.93
C GLY A 87 -3.82 6.38 21.16
N TYR A 88 -3.04 5.48 20.56
CA TYR A 88 -1.80 5.82 19.84
C TYR A 88 -2.00 6.10 18.35
N SER A 89 -3.25 6.10 17.86
CA SER A 89 -3.53 6.26 16.42
C SER A 89 -3.10 7.61 15.82
N ASP A 90 -3.09 8.68 16.62
CA ASP A 90 -2.68 10.02 16.18
C ASP A 90 -1.15 10.23 16.20
N LEU A 91 -0.38 9.28 16.71
CA LEU A 91 1.07 9.44 16.86
C LEU A 91 1.87 9.21 15.58
N GLU A 92 1.28 8.68 14.51
CA GLU A 92 2.00 8.33 13.27
C GLU A 92 2.77 9.52 12.66
N GLU A 93 2.28 10.76 12.88
CA GLU A 93 2.95 11.99 12.46
C GLU A 93 4.29 12.23 13.16
N THR A 94 4.39 11.89 14.44
CA THR A 94 5.47 12.35 15.33
C THR A 94 6.32 11.21 15.85
N HIS A 95 5.80 9.99 15.79
CA HIS A 95 6.43 8.78 16.32
C HIS A 95 6.49 7.69 15.27
N PHE A 96 7.44 6.76 15.45
CA PHE A 96 7.47 5.47 14.78
C PHE A 96 7.20 4.35 15.78
N VAL A 97 6.68 3.21 15.30
CA VAL A 97 6.41 2.03 16.15
C VAL A 97 7.47 0.98 15.96
N VAL A 98 7.89 0.40 17.06
CA VAL A 98 8.79 -0.74 17.10
C VAL A 98 8.08 -1.89 17.79
N LYS A 99 8.06 -3.04 17.14
CA LYS A 99 7.68 -4.30 17.78
C LYS A 99 8.93 -4.90 18.42
N VAL A 100 8.91 -5.04 19.74
CA VAL A 100 9.95 -5.69 20.54
C VAL A 100 9.48 -7.08 20.92
N PHE A 101 10.21 -8.11 20.54
CA PHE A 101 9.83 -9.50 20.79
C PHE A 101 10.98 -10.34 21.35
N ASN A 102 10.64 -11.27 22.23
CA ASN A 102 11.49 -12.36 22.71
C ASN A 102 10.81 -13.69 22.41
N GLU A 103 11.60 -14.73 22.17
CA GLU A 103 11.05 -16.07 21.96
C GLU A 103 10.19 -16.51 23.16
N GLY A 104 8.92 -16.81 22.91
CA GLY A 104 7.97 -17.25 23.94
C GLY A 104 7.34 -16.13 24.78
N ALA A 105 7.69 -14.86 24.55
CA ALA A 105 7.08 -13.71 25.20
C ALA A 105 6.04 -13.02 24.30
N ILE A 106 5.13 -12.28 24.92
CA ILE A 106 4.19 -11.41 24.19
C ILE A 106 4.97 -10.18 23.72
N PRO A 107 4.85 -9.76 22.45
CA PRO A 107 5.59 -8.62 21.94
C PRO A 107 5.04 -7.31 22.50
N TRP A 108 5.94 -6.37 22.76
CA TRP A 108 5.61 -4.97 23.05
C TRP A 108 5.64 -4.14 21.78
N TYR A 109 4.73 -3.19 21.66
CA TYR A 109 4.74 -2.15 20.64
C TYR A 109 5.12 -0.84 21.31
N LEU A 110 6.34 -0.38 21.04
CA LEU A 110 6.89 0.84 21.59
C LEU A 110 6.77 1.97 20.57
N TYR A 111 6.21 3.10 20.99
CA TYR A 111 6.13 4.33 20.21
C TYR A 111 7.30 5.24 20.58
N LEU A 112 8.08 5.67 19.59
CA LEU A 112 9.30 6.45 19.79
C LEU A 112 9.25 7.73 18.97
N SER A 113 9.64 8.85 19.58
CA SER A 113 9.72 10.14 18.90
C SER A 113 10.68 10.06 17.71
N ARG A 114 10.19 10.43 16.51
CA ARG A 114 11.02 10.47 15.29
C ARG A 114 12.20 11.42 15.44
N GLN A 115 11.99 12.51 16.18
CA GLN A 115 13.01 13.54 16.39
C GLN A 115 14.10 13.06 17.35
N GLU A 116 13.72 12.40 18.45
CA GLU A 116 14.68 12.02 19.49
C GLU A 116 15.42 10.71 19.15
N PHE A 117 14.76 9.81 18.42
CA PHE A 117 15.28 8.49 18.09
C PHE A 117 15.57 8.33 16.59
N SER A 118 15.95 9.41 15.90
CA SER A 118 16.21 9.40 14.44
C SER A 118 17.26 8.36 14.04
N ASP A 119 18.37 8.28 14.78
CA ASP A 119 19.47 7.36 14.46
C ASP A 119 19.04 5.90 14.65
N PHE A 120 18.26 5.63 15.69
CA PHE A 120 17.71 4.31 15.96
C PHE A 120 16.68 3.91 14.89
N PHE A 121 15.85 4.84 14.42
CA PHE A 121 14.95 4.61 13.29
C PHE A 121 15.71 4.20 12.03
N GLN A 122 16.80 4.89 11.69
CA GLN A 122 17.65 4.54 10.55
C GLN A 122 18.35 3.19 10.72
N GLU A 123 18.74 2.83 11.94
CA GLU A 123 19.33 1.51 12.21
C GLU A 123 18.30 0.39 12.03
N LEU A 124 17.08 0.56 12.57
CA LEU A 124 16.00 -0.41 12.41
C LEU A 124 15.51 -0.57 10.98
N LYS A 125 15.71 0.45 10.13
CA LYS A 125 15.47 0.30 8.69
C LYS A 125 16.34 -0.78 8.10
N LYS A 126 17.55 -1.05 8.61
CA LYS A 126 18.47 -2.07 8.09
C LYS A 126 18.06 -3.50 8.50
N GLY A 127 17.37 -3.64 9.62
CA GLY A 127 16.90 -4.92 10.13
C GLY A 127 16.66 -4.89 11.64
N PRO A 128 16.32 -6.05 12.24
CA PRO A 128 16.06 -6.11 13.67
C PRO A 128 17.31 -5.89 14.53
N VAL A 129 17.11 -5.24 15.69
CA VAL A 129 18.18 -4.81 16.60
C VAL A 129 17.86 -5.28 18.02
N ASP A 130 18.84 -5.81 18.75
CA ASP A 130 18.68 -6.13 20.17
C ASP A 130 18.74 -4.85 21.01
N ILE A 131 17.72 -4.64 21.83
CA ILE A 131 17.59 -3.44 22.65
C ILE A 131 17.26 -3.75 24.11
N TYR A 132 17.59 -2.79 24.98
CA TYR A 132 16.91 -2.56 26.25
C TYR A 132 16.18 -1.22 26.16
N ALA A 133 14.96 -1.15 26.68
CA ALA A 133 14.13 0.03 26.65
C ALA A 133 13.60 0.36 28.04
N ASP A 134 13.52 1.65 28.33
CA ASP A 134 12.76 2.21 29.43
C ASP A 134 11.43 2.70 28.84
N ALA A 135 10.34 2.10 29.27
CA ALA A 135 9.03 2.30 28.69
C ALA A 135 7.99 2.71 29.74
N VAL A 136 6.96 3.41 29.30
CA VAL A 136 5.82 3.86 30.12
C VAL A 136 4.54 3.74 29.30
N ILE A 137 3.43 3.41 29.96
CA ILE A 137 2.09 3.52 29.38
C ILE A 137 1.51 4.87 29.82
N PRO A 138 1.47 5.91 28.97
CA PRO A 138 0.96 7.21 29.39
C PRO A 138 -0.55 7.16 29.58
N GLU A 139 -1.06 7.84 30.60
CA GLU A 139 -2.48 7.85 30.95
C GLU A 139 -3.33 8.43 29.81
N GLU A 140 -2.81 9.42 29.08
CA GLU A 140 -3.48 10.08 27.97
C GLU A 140 -3.72 9.19 26.74
N TYR A 141 -2.92 8.14 26.56
CA TYR A 141 -3.03 7.20 25.43
C TYR A 141 -3.61 5.85 25.86
N TYR A 142 -3.84 5.64 27.15
CA TYR A 142 -4.36 4.37 27.66
C TYR A 142 -5.84 4.16 27.30
N GLU A 143 -6.12 3.03 26.66
CA GLU A 143 -7.47 2.50 26.50
C GLU A 143 -7.58 1.11 27.16
N VAL A 144 -8.78 0.82 27.67
CA VAL A 144 -9.08 -0.48 28.28
C VAL A 144 -8.86 -1.59 27.25
N GLU A 145 -8.12 -2.63 27.63
CA GLU A 145 -7.75 -3.77 26.77
C GLU A 145 -6.85 -3.42 25.57
N GLN A 146 -6.12 -2.29 25.61
CA GLN A 146 -5.25 -1.88 24.49
C GLN A 146 -4.13 -2.90 24.19
N GLY A 147 -3.66 -3.63 25.20
CA GLY A 147 -2.55 -4.56 25.05
C GLY A 147 -1.20 -3.92 25.37
N HIS A 148 -0.13 -4.64 25.02
CA HIS A 148 1.28 -4.26 25.25
C HIS A 148 1.74 -3.09 24.37
N LEU A 149 1.20 -1.90 24.60
CA LEU A 149 1.46 -0.65 23.90
C LEU A 149 2.00 0.39 24.88
N ALA A 150 3.15 0.99 24.57
CA ALA A 150 3.82 1.94 25.45
C ALA A 150 4.67 2.95 24.68
N MET A 151 5.05 4.06 25.31
CA MET A 151 6.09 4.96 24.79
C MET A 151 7.45 4.55 25.34
N ALA A 152 8.51 4.69 24.53
CA ALA A 152 9.88 4.53 25.01
C ALA A 152 10.47 5.88 25.40
N GLU A 153 10.94 5.98 26.64
CA GLU A 153 11.65 7.15 27.17
C GLU A 153 13.14 7.07 26.86
N GLU A 154 13.71 5.85 26.84
CA GLU A 154 15.10 5.62 26.52
C GLU A 154 15.30 4.26 25.84
N ILE A 155 16.27 4.20 24.92
CA ILE A 155 16.67 2.97 24.23
C ILE A 155 18.18 2.81 24.34
N LEU A 156 18.61 1.62 24.74
CA LEU A 156 19.98 1.16 24.63
C LEU A 156 20.08 0.05 23.59
N VAL A 157 20.81 0.31 22.50
CA VAL A 157 21.14 -0.70 21.48
C VAL A 157 22.27 -1.60 21.99
N ARG A 158 22.04 -2.92 21.97
CA ARG A 158 22.99 -3.94 22.49
C ARG A 158 23.73 -4.68 21.39
N GLY A 159 23.11 -4.82 20.22
CA GLY A 159 23.67 -5.51 19.07
C GLY A 159 22.72 -5.41 17.90
N SER A 160 23.27 -5.48 16.69
CA SER A 160 22.52 -5.46 15.45
C SER A 160 22.88 -6.71 14.67
N GLU A 161 21.91 -7.58 14.43
CA GLU A 161 22.02 -8.63 13.42
C GLU A 161 21.63 -8.11 12.03
N ALA A 162 21.35 -6.80 11.92
CA ALA A 162 20.96 -6.18 10.67
C ALA A 162 22.12 -6.22 9.68
N GLU A 163 22.13 -7.23 8.82
CA GLU A 163 22.91 -7.18 7.60
C GLU A 163 22.22 -6.18 6.67
N TRP A 164 22.92 -5.08 6.36
CA TRP A 164 22.44 -4.14 5.35
C TRP A 164 22.37 -4.87 4.01
N GLU A 165 21.15 -5.22 3.62
CA GLU A 165 20.89 -5.71 2.27
C GLU A 165 21.00 -4.51 1.33
N PRO A 166 21.97 -4.53 0.40
CA PRO A 166 22.07 -3.48 -0.59
C PRO A 166 20.78 -3.45 -1.42
N LEU A 167 20.38 -2.23 -1.79
CA LEU A 167 19.34 -2.06 -2.80
C LEU A 167 19.77 -2.75 -4.10
N ASP A 168 18.79 -3.22 -4.85
CA ASP A 168 19.02 -3.78 -6.18
C ASP A 168 19.75 -2.78 -7.09
N GLU A 169 20.70 -3.26 -7.90
CA GLU A 169 21.53 -2.39 -8.75
C GLU A 169 20.69 -1.59 -9.76
N GLU A 170 19.57 -2.16 -10.24
CA GLU A 170 18.64 -1.49 -11.13
C GLU A 170 17.92 -0.36 -10.42
N LEU A 171 17.42 -0.59 -9.21
CA LEU A 171 16.77 0.43 -8.40
C LEU A 171 17.75 1.57 -8.05
N VAL A 172 18.99 1.23 -7.68
CA VAL A 172 20.04 2.24 -7.42
C VAL A 172 20.32 3.08 -8.66
N ARG A 173 20.41 2.45 -9.84
CA ARG A 173 20.58 3.17 -11.10
C ARG A 173 19.39 4.10 -11.37
N TYR A 174 18.17 3.59 -11.27
CA TYR A 174 16.94 4.36 -11.45
C TYR A 174 16.90 5.60 -10.53
N MET A 175 17.15 5.41 -9.23
CA MET A 175 17.21 6.49 -8.24
C MET A 175 18.24 7.58 -8.61
N ASN A 176 19.43 7.18 -9.06
CA ASN A 176 20.46 8.13 -9.49
C ASN A 176 20.05 8.91 -10.75
N ASP A 177 19.48 8.22 -11.74
CA ASP A 177 19.06 8.84 -13.01
C ASP A 177 17.89 9.83 -12.79
N HIS A 178 17.05 9.59 -11.78
CA HIS A 178 15.85 10.38 -11.47
C HIS A 178 16.02 11.32 -10.27
N SER A 179 17.21 11.34 -9.64
CA SER A 179 17.51 12.15 -8.45
C SER A 179 16.53 11.90 -7.28
N ILE A 180 16.20 10.63 -7.04
CA ILE A 180 15.33 10.19 -5.95
C ILE A 180 16.17 9.66 -4.79
N GLU A 181 15.87 10.11 -3.58
CA GLU A 181 16.62 9.74 -2.36
C GLU A 181 15.90 8.69 -1.49
N LEU A 182 14.59 8.55 -1.66
CA LEU A 182 13.77 7.64 -0.87
C LEU A 182 13.41 6.38 -1.65
N THR A 183 13.29 5.27 -0.94
CA THR A 183 12.71 4.02 -1.46
C THR A 183 11.35 3.76 -0.85
N ALA A 184 10.59 2.84 -1.43
CA ALA A 184 9.36 2.35 -0.81
C ALA A 184 9.58 1.83 0.62
N ARG A 185 10.71 1.15 0.90
CA ARG A 185 11.09 0.73 2.26
C ARG A 185 11.15 1.91 3.25
N ASP A 186 11.62 3.07 2.81
CA ASP A 186 11.68 4.27 3.65
C ASP A 186 10.29 4.82 4.00
N VAL A 187 9.36 4.72 3.03
CA VAL A 187 7.98 5.20 3.17
C VAL A 187 7.12 4.24 3.97
N VAL A 188 7.36 2.92 3.89
CA VAL A 188 6.49 1.90 4.51
C VAL A 188 6.29 2.10 6.03
N PHE A 189 7.30 2.63 6.71
CA PHE A 189 7.30 2.85 8.16
C PHE A 189 7.14 4.33 8.56
N ASP A 190 6.94 5.21 7.57
CA ASP A 190 6.75 6.64 7.75
C ASP A 190 5.85 7.23 6.66
N LYS A 191 4.71 6.58 6.38
CA LYS A 191 3.86 6.98 5.26
C LYS A 191 3.46 8.45 5.37
N LYS A 192 3.13 8.90 6.58
CA LYS A 192 2.66 10.26 6.82
C LYS A 192 3.79 11.29 6.78
N GLY A 193 4.94 11.02 7.42
CA GLY A 193 6.10 11.92 7.35
C GLY A 193 6.73 11.99 5.96
N MET A 194 6.51 10.97 5.13
CA MET A 194 6.95 10.91 3.74
C MET A 194 5.84 11.25 2.72
N SER A 195 4.68 11.73 3.18
CA SER A 195 3.65 12.23 2.27
C SER A 195 4.20 13.37 1.41
N ASP A 196 3.72 13.44 0.17
CA ASP A 196 4.21 14.34 -0.90
C ASP A 196 5.69 14.18 -1.31
N GLN A 197 6.48 13.34 -0.63
CA GLN A 197 7.86 13.08 -1.01
C GLN A 197 7.93 12.00 -2.09
N PRO A 198 8.70 12.21 -3.17
CA PRO A 198 8.88 11.20 -4.18
C PRO A 198 9.79 10.09 -3.67
N PHE A 199 9.42 8.85 -3.96
CA PHE A 199 10.19 7.66 -3.62
C PHE A 199 10.24 6.69 -4.79
N ALA A 200 11.33 5.95 -4.90
CA ALA A 200 11.52 4.96 -5.94
C ALA A 200 10.90 3.62 -5.52
N LEU A 201 10.24 2.98 -6.47
CA LEU A 201 9.59 1.70 -6.35
C LEU A 201 10.02 0.84 -7.54
N SER A 202 10.41 -0.41 -7.30
CA SER A 202 10.75 -1.35 -8.37
C SER A 202 10.29 -2.75 -8.03
N GLY A 203 9.81 -3.46 -9.04
CA GLY A 203 9.37 -4.84 -8.89
C GLY A 203 8.44 -5.31 -9.97
N ILE A 204 7.97 -6.55 -9.80
CA ILE A 204 7.02 -7.18 -10.71
C ILE A 204 5.63 -6.65 -10.40
N SER A 205 4.91 -6.30 -11.45
CA SER A 205 3.58 -5.74 -11.33
C SER A 205 2.57 -6.38 -12.29
N GLN A 206 1.31 -6.31 -11.87
CA GLN A 206 0.15 -6.75 -12.62
C GLN A 206 -0.85 -5.58 -12.67
N ILE A 207 -1.51 -5.39 -13.81
CA ILE A 207 -2.63 -4.44 -13.87
C ILE A 207 -3.79 -4.96 -13.02
N VAL A 208 -4.35 -4.08 -12.18
CA VAL A 208 -5.49 -4.41 -11.33
C VAL A 208 -6.64 -3.40 -11.47
N SER A 209 -7.86 -3.79 -11.13
CA SER A 209 -8.98 -2.85 -11.11
C SER A 209 -8.89 -1.86 -9.95
N TYR A 210 -9.64 -0.75 -10.05
CA TYR A 210 -9.76 0.27 -8.99
C TYR A 210 -10.42 -0.23 -7.70
N ARG A 211 -10.83 -1.50 -7.64
CA ARG A 211 -11.23 -2.14 -6.39
C ARG A 211 -10.05 -2.34 -5.44
N HIS A 212 -8.83 -2.46 -5.97
CA HIS A 212 -7.60 -2.71 -5.23
C HIS A 212 -6.96 -1.43 -4.68
N ILE A 213 -7.24 -0.27 -5.27
CA ILE A 213 -6.71 1.00 -4.79
C ILE A 213 -7.64 1.64 -3.75
N ASP A 214 -7.06 2.46 -2.88
CA ASP A 214 -7.81 3.21 -1.89
C ASP A 214 -8.92 4.05 -2.50
N SER A 215 -10.03 4.17 -1.78
CA SER A 215 -11.20 4.94 -2.21
C SER A 215 -10.89 6.39 -2.55
N GLU A 216 -9.85 6.91 -1.91
CA GLU A 216 -9.26 8.23 -2.03
C GLU A 216 -8.59 8.46 -3.41
N TYR A 217 -8.45 7.41 -4.24
CA TYR A 217 -7.88 7.46 -5.59
C TYR A 217 -8.91 7.13 -6.70
N ARG A 218 -10.16 6.79 -6.35
CA ARG A 218 -11.16 6.32 -7.32
C ARG A 218 -11.57 7.37 -8.36
N ASP A 219 -11.40 8.65 -8.05
CA ASP A 219 -11.61 9.74 -9.01
C ASP A 219 -10.61 9.72 -10.17
N LEU A 220 -9.50 8.99 -10.07
CA LEU A 220 -8.49 8.85 -11.12
C LEU A 220 -8.87 7.84 -12.20
N GLU A 221 -9.81 6.92 -11.93
CA GLU A 221 -10.21 5.83 -12.83
C GLU A 221 -10.50 6.23 -14.29
N PRO A 222 -11.15 7.38 -14.56
CA PRO A 222 -11.39 7.80 -15.94
C PRO A 222 -10.14 8.13 -16.75
N THR A 223 -8.99 8.30 -16.09
CA THR A 223 -7.76 8.82 -16.72
C THR A 223 -6.52 7.98 -16.43
N HIS A 224 -6.54 7.17 -15.38
CA HIS A 224 -5.40 6.40 -14.91
C HIS A 224 -5.72 4.91 -14.90
N PHE A 225 -4.71 4.06 -14.95
CA PHE A 225 -4.81 2.62 -14.64
C PHE A 225 -4.00 2.31 -13.37
N VAL A 226 -4.26 1.17 -12.73
CA VAL A 226 -3.59 0.79 -11.49
C VAL A 226 -2.70 -0.43 -11.74
N LEU A 227 -1.45 -0.35 -11.26
CA LEU A 227 -0.57 -1.50 -11.15
C LEU A 227 -0.48 -1.93 -9.68
N GLU A 228 -0.72 -3.21 -9.40
CA GLU A 228 -0.32 -3.83 -8.14
C GLU A 228 1.14 -4.28 -8.29
N LEU A 229 2.05 -3.56 -7.63
CA LEU A 229 3.50 -3.76 -7.70
C LEU A 229 4.02 -4.40 -6.42
N ARG A 230 4.80 -5.48 -6.58
CA ARG A 230 5.48 -6.20 -5.50
C ARG A 230 6.88 -5.66 -5.34
N ASP A 231 7.13 -4.94 -4.25
CA ASP A 231 8.45 -4.42 -3.96
C ASP A 231 9.39 -5.55 -3.52
N ASP A 232 10.32 -5.90 -4.41
CA ASP A 232 11.31 -6.97 -4.20
C ASP A 232 12.43 -6.54 -3.23
N SER A 233 12.53 -5.24 -2.89
CA SER A 233 13.54 -4.73 -1.96
C SER A 233 13.21 -5.00 -0.48
N VAL A 234 12.01 -5.48 -0.18
CA VAL A 234 11.53 -5.77 1.18
C VAL A 234 11.28 -7.27 1.35
N LYS A 235 11.90 -7.89 2.37
CA LYS A 235 11.80 -9.35 2.63
C LYS A 235 10.37 -9.89 2.70
N ASP A 236 9.43 -9.08 3.18
CA ASP A 236 8.03 -9.44 3.35
C ASP A 236 7.17 -9.17 2.09
N GLN A 237 7.79 -8.80 0.96
CA GLN A 237 7.14 -8.46 -0.32
C GLN A 237 5.96 -7.50 -0.15
N GLN A 238 6.25 -6.21 -0.07
CA GLN A 238 5.20 -5.21 0.11
C GLN A 238 4.44 -5.00 -1.21
N LEU A 239 3.11 -5.10 -1.15
CA LEU A 239 2.23 -4.75 -2.26
C LEU A 239 1.94 -3.24 -2.25
N TRP A 240 2.08 -2.62 -3.41
CA TRP A 240 1.77 -1.22 -3.70
C TRP A 240 0.76 -1.13 -4.85
N ASN A 241 -0.27 -0.32 -4.70
CA ASN A 241 -1.24 -0.02 -5.75
C ASN A 241 -0.92 1.37 -6.32
N VAL A 242 -0.33 1.41 -7.53
CA VAL A 242 0.16 2.65 -8.12
C VAL A 242 -0.72 3.07 -9.29
N ALA A 243 -1.36 4.23 -9.17
CA ALA A 243 -2.14 4.84 -10.24
C ALA A 243 -1.23 5.59 -11.22
N LEU A 244 -1.34 5.29 -12.52
CA LEU A 244 -0.52 5.84 -13.61
C LEU A 244 -1.42 6.45 -14.70
N ASP A 245 -1.08 7.64 -15.20
CA ASP A 245 -1.85 8.28 -16.28
C ASP A 245 -1.82 7.41 -17.55
N ARG A 246 -3.01 7.00 -18.01
CA ARG A 246 -3.16 6.03 -19.11
C ARG A 246 -2.67 6.59 -20.44
N LYS A 247 -2.77 7.90 -20.64
CA LYS A 247 -2.38 8.56 -21.89
C LYS A 247 -0.86 8.74 -21.95
N GLU A 248 -0.25 9.11 -20.84
CA GLU A 248 1.19 9.25 -20.70
C GLU A 248 1.89 7.89 -20.80
N TYR A 249 1.43 6.90 -20.04
CA TYR A 249 2.01 5.56 -19.96
C TYR A 249 1.28 4.54 -20.83
N ARG A 250 0.85 4.95 -22.03
CA ARG A 250 0.05 4.11 -22.93
C ARG A 250 0.73 2.79 -23.28
N GLU A 251 2.03 2.81 -23.55
CA GLU A 251 2.77 1.59 -23.93
C GLU A 251 2.82 0.60 -22.76
N LEU A 252 3.12 1.08 -21.55
CA LEU A 252 3.08 0.29 -20.33
C LEU A 252 1.68 -0.31 -20.10
N TYR A 253 0.62 0.50 -20.23
CA TYR A 253 -0.76 0.02 -20.12
C TYR A 253 -1.07 -1.11 -21.12
N GLU A 254 -0.74 -0.92 -22.40
CA GLU A 254 -0.97 -1.94 -23.44
C GLU A 254 -0.16 -3.23 -23.23
N GLN A 255 0.98 -3.18 -22.53
CA GLN A 255 1.76 -4.37 -22.18
C GLN A 255 1.25 -5.04 -20.91
N ALA A 256 0.87 -4.26 -19.89
CA ALA A 256 0.28 -4.78 -18.66
C ALA A 256 -1.08 -5.46 -18.90
N LEU A 257 -1.84 -5.01 -19.91
CA LEU A 257 -3.05 -5.70 -20.38
C LEU A 257 -2.79 -7.09 -20.98
N LYS A 258 -1.54 -7.43 -21.28
CA LYS A 258 -1.17 -8.73 -21.83
C LYS A 258 -0.51 -9.64 -20.80
N GLY A 259 -0.21 -9.18 -19.59
CA GLY A 259 0.54 -9.99 -18.63
C GLY A 259 1.28 -9.15 -17.59
N MET A 260 2.22 -9.79 -16.90
CA MET A 260 3.05 -9.09 -15.91
C MET A 260 4.11 -8.23 -16.58
N VAL A 261 4.50 -7.17 -15.88
CA VAL A 261 5.58 -6.26 -16.31
C VAL A 261 6.50 -5.99 -15.12
N GLN A 262 7.81 -6.02 -15.37
CA GLN A 262 8.79 -5.47 -14.44
C GLN A 262 8.76 -3.95 -14.57
N VAL A 263 8.59 -3.22 -13.48
CA VAL A 263 8.47 -1.76 -13.50
C VAL A 263 9.37 -1.15 -12.44
N SER A 264 10.05 -0.07 -12.82
CA SER A 264 10.74 0.86 -11.94
C SER A 264 10.13 2.24 -12.13
N LEU A 265 9.63 2.86 -11.06
CA LEU A 265 8.92 4.14 -11.14
C LEU A 265 9.18 5.05 -9.94
N THR A 266 8.85 6.32 -10.09
CA THR A 266 8.80 7.31 -9.02
C THR A 266 7.37 7.39 -8.54
N ALA A 267 7.13 7.10 -7.26
CA ALA A 267 5.81 7.18 -6.65
C ALA A 267 5.74 8.36 -5.69
N VAL A 268 4.54 8.92 -5.54
CA VAL A 268 4.22 9.95 -4.54
C VAL A 268 2.92 9.54 -3.85
N MET A 269 2.85 9.73 -2.54
CA MET A 269 1.62 9.60 -1.75
C MET A 269 1.11 11.00 -1.40
N PRO A 270 0.11 11.54 -2.12
CA PRO A 270 -0.38 12.88 -1.85
C PRO A 270 -0.97 12.99 -0.45
N GLU A 271 -0.64 14.05 0.29
CA GLU A 271 -1.14 14.28 1.66
C GLU A 271 -2.68 14.30 1.70
N ASP A 272 -3.33 14.86 0.67
CA ASP A 272 -4.79 14.96 0.56
C ASP A 272 -5.48 13.63 0.22
N ARG A 273 -4.72 12.58 -0.13
CA ARG A 273 -5.20 11.22 -0.41
C ARG A 273 -4.72 10.19 0.60
N PHE A 274 -4.06 10.64 1.66
CA PHE A 274 -3.50 9.78 2.68
C PHE A 274 -4.60 9.09 3.52
N ALA A 275 -4.48 7.77 3.70
CA ALA A 275 -5.36 6.96 4.54
C ALA A 275 -4.55 6.15 5.57
N LEU A 276 -4.75 6.45 6.87
CA LEU A 276 -4.02 5.88 8.01
C LEU A 276 -4.05 4.33 8.08
N ARG A 277 -5.12 3.68 7.59
CA ARG A 277 -5.39 2.27 7.90
C ARG A 277 -5.43 1.33 6.69
N LYS A 278 -5.13 1.83 5.48
CA LYS A 278 -5.30 1.04 4.26
C LYS A 278 -3.98 0.77 3.53
N ASP A 279 -4.12 0.10 2.40
CA ASP A 279 -3.07 -0.41 1.53
C ASP A 279 -2.09 0.70 1.10
N PHE A 280 -1.04 0.30 0.38
CA PHE A 280 -0.01 1.23 -0.07
C PHE A 280 -0.40 1.79 -1.43
N SER A 281 -1.26 2.81 -1.43
CA SER A 281 -1.69 3.48 -2.65
C SER A 281 -0.83 4.71 -2.94
N ALA A 282 -0.43 4.91 -4.19
CA ALA A 282 0.37 6.05 -4.64
C ALA A 282 0.03 6.47 -6.08
N ILE A 283 0.50 7.64 -6.50
CA ILE A 283 0.52 8.09 -7.89
C ILE A 283 1.93 7.85 -8.45
N GLY A 284 2.01 7.21 -9.62
CA GLY A 284 3.26 6.90 -10.30
C GLY A 284 3.64 7.93 -11.36
N HIS A 285 4.94 8.12 -11.50
CA HIS A 285 5.63 9.01 -12.43
C HIS A 285 6.90 8.34 -12.97
N ASP A 286 7.40 8.83 -14.10
CA ASP A 286 8.68 8.45 -14.71
C ASP A 286 8.91 6.93 -14.79
N ALA A 287 7.87 6.18 -15.17
CA ALA A 287 7.92 4.72 -15.20
C ALA A 287 8.81 4.20 -16.34
N GLU A 288 9.78 3.37 -15.98
CA GLU A 288 10.54 2.48 -16.86
C GLU A 288 10.02 1.05 -16.69
N PHE A 289 9.91 0.29 -17.79
CA PHE A 289 9.36 -1.06 -17.71
C PHE A 289 9.96 -2.02 -18.74
N GLU A 290 9.90 -3.30 -18.40
CA GLU A 290 10.22 -4.42 -19.27
C GLU A 290 9.10 -5.47 -19.23
N PRO A 291 8.59 -5.94 -20.39
CA PRO A 291 7.58 -6.98 -20.42
C PRO A 291 8.16 -8.32 -19.97
N LEU A 292 7.39 -9.06 -19.16
CA LEU A 292 7.74 -10.43 -18.77
C LEU A 292 7.18 -11.43 -19.81
N PRO A 293 7.78 -12.64 -19.92
CA PRO A 293 7.38 -13.61 -20.95
C PRO A 293 6.00 -14.24 -20.73
N GLU A 294 5.45 -14.16 -19.51
CA GLU A 294 4.12 -14.64 -19.17
C GLU A 294 3.04 -13.74 -19.78
N GLU A 295 2.29 -14.30 -20.72
CA GLU A 295 1.18 -13.61 -21.38
C GLU A 295 -0.17 -14.19 -20.93
N TYR A 296 -1.18 -13.32 -20.87
CA TYR A 296 -2.56 -13.70 -20.66
C TYR A 296 -3.06 -14.58 -21.79
N GLU A 297 -3.88 -15.56 -21.43
CA GLU A 297 -4.55 -16.40 -22.41
C GLU A 297 -5.55 -15.57 -23.21
N SER A 298 -5.43 -15.62 -24.54
CA SER A 298 -6.45 -15.05 -25.41
C SER A 298 -7.75 -15.85 -25.28
N PRO A 299 -8.93 -15.24 -25.50
CA PRO A 299 -10.20 -15.96 -25.52
C PRO A 299 -10.14 -17.20 -26.41
N SER A 300 -10.80 -18.28 -25.99
CA SER A 300 -10.79 -19.54 -26.73
C SER A 300 -11.33 -19.38 -28.17
N ASP A 301 -10.99 -20.30 -29.07
CA ASP A 301 -11.53 -20.28 -30.45
C ASP A 301 -13.08 -20.26 -30.47
N SER A 302 -13.72 -20.94 -29.51
CA SER A 302 -15.17 -20.94 -29.32
C SER A 302 -15.67 -19.57 -28.89
N ALA A 303 -14.97 -18.92 -27.97
CA ALA A 303 -15.31 -17.60 -27.48
C ALA A 303 -15.13 -16.51 -28.55
N GLN A 304 -14.05 -16.59 -29.35
CA GLN A 304 -13.86 -15.72 -30.51
C GLN A 304 -14.95 -15.90 -31.57
N ALA A 305 -15.38 -17.15 -31.82
CA ALA A 305 -16.49 -17.44 -32.73
C ALA A 305 -17.81 -16.85 -32.18
N TYR A 306 -18.05 -16.99 -30.88
CA TYR A 306 -19.22 -16.45 -30.20
C TYR A 306 -19.25 -14.91 -30.23
N MET A 307 -18.13 -14.25 -29.94
CA MET A 307 -17.96 -12.80 -30.11
C MET A 307 -18.31 -12.34 -31.52
N LYS A 308 -17.74 -13.02 -32.53
CA LYS A 308 -17.98 -12.71 -33.95
C LYS A 308 -19.45 -12.88 -34.35
N GLU A 309 -20.12 -13.93 -33.88
CA GLU A 309 -21.54 -14.15 -34.12
C GLU A 309 -22.41 -13.03 -33.53
N ARG A 310 -22.04 -12.54 -32.33
CA ARG A 310 -22.76 -11.48 -31.61
C ARG A 310 -22.35 -10.07 -31.99
N GLY A 311 -21.32 -9.90 -32.80
CA GLY A 311 -20.79 -8.59 -33.19
C GLY A 311 -20.13 -7.84 -32.01
N VAL A 312 -19.55 -8.59 -31.08
CA VAL A 312 -18.84 -8.08 -29.90
C VAL A 312 -17.34 -8.07 -30.20
N SER A 313 -16.64 -7.02 -29.78
CA SER A 313 -15.20 -6.85 -30.00
C SER A 313 -14.37 -6.70 -28.73
N LEU A 314 -15.02 -6.49 -27.58
CA LEU A 314 -14.37 -6.29 -26.29
C LEU A 314 -14.40 -7.59 -25.47
N THR A 315 -13.32 -7.85 -24.75
CA THR A 315 -13.22 -8.92 -23.75
C THR A 315 -13.51 -8.37 -22.34
N GLY A 316 -13.69 -9.27 -21.38
CA GLY A 316 -13.81 -8.96 -19.97
C GLY A 316 -12.62 -8.15 -19.49
N LEU A 317 -11.39 -8.57 -19.84
CA LEU A 317 -10.16 -7.87 -19.47
C LEU A 317 -10.13 -6.42 -20.02
N ASP A 318 -10.52 -6.20 -21.27
CA ASP A 318 -10.56 -4.85 -21.88
C ASP A 318 -11.47 -3.90 -21.08
N VAL A 319 -12.60 -4.42 -20.58
CA VAL A 319 -13.57 -3.63 -19.83
C VAL A 319 -13.21 -3.54 -18.34
N LEU A 320 -12.61 -4.58 -17.76
CA LEU A 320 -12.32 -4.64 -16.32
C LEU A 320 -11.33 -3.55 -15.89
N TYR A 321 -10.35 -3.25 -16.73
CA TYR A 321 -9.29 -2.28 -16.45
C TYR A 321 -9.52 -0.88 -17.06
N ASP A 322 -10.60 -0.70 -17.84
CA ASP A 322 -11.04 0.59 -18.37
C ASP A 322 -12.57 0.70 -18.42
N THR A 323 -13.22 0.37 -17.30
CA THR A 323 -14.69 0.26 -17.26
C THR A 323 -15.36 1.57 -17.63
N SER A 324 -14.85 2.69 -17.12
CA SER A 324 -15.40 4.03 -17.40
C SER A 324 -15.43 4.39 -18.90
N SER A 325 -14.48 3.89 -19.69
CA SER A 325 -14.44 4.15 -21.15
C SER A 325 -15.36 3.22 -21.94
N HIS A 326 -15.78 2.11 -21.34
CA HIS A 326 -16.57 1.05 -21.99
C HIS A 326 -17.96 0.86 -21.34
N GLU A 327 -18.42 1.84 -20.56
CA GLU A 327 -19.74 1.83 -19.98
C GLU A 327 -20.82 1.66 -21.05
N GLY A 328 -21.68 0.68 -20.84
CA GLY A 328 -22.74 0.39 -21.78
C GLY A 328 -22.26 -0.28 -23.08
N GLU A 329 -21.00 -0.66 -23.24
CA GLU A 329 -20.57 -1.49 -24.38
C GLU A 329 -20.71 -2.99 -24.04
N PRO A 330 -21.15 -3.86 -24.98
CA PRO A 330 -21.18 -5.28 -24.74
C PRO A 330 -19.77 -5.87 -24.83
N PHE A 331 -19.45 -6.81 -23.94
CA PHE A 331 -18.17 -7.51 -23.89
C PHE A 331 -18.35 -8.99 -23.56
N LEU A 332 -17.35 -9.79 -23.89
CA LEU A 332 -17.32 -11.23 -23.62
C LEU A 332 -16.56 -11.53 -22.32
N VAL A 333 -17.16 -12.32 -21.43
CA VAL A 333 -16.46 -13.00 -20.33
C VAL A 333 -16.53 -14.51 -20.57
N GLU A 334 -15.40 -15.20 -20.43
CA GLU A 334 -15.30 -16.66 -20.52
C GLU A 334 -14.68 -17.20 -19.22
N GLY A 335 -15.23 -18.29 -18.68
CA GLY A 335 -14.62 -19.00 -17.55
C GLY A 335 -15.61 -19.80 -16.71
N THR A 336 -15.13 -20.23 -15.55
CA THR A 336 -15.89 -21.03 -14.59
C THR A 336 -16.79 -20.15 -13.73
N ALA A 337 -18.11 -20.33 -13.86
CA ALA A 337 -19.12 -19.61 -13.10
C ALA A 337 -19.52 -20.35 -11.81
N GLU A 338 -19.57 -19.59 -10.71
CA GLU A 338 -20.07 -20.02 -9.39
C GLU A 338 -21.29 -19.19 -8.97
N LEU A 339 -22.34 -19.83 -8.46
CA LEU A 339 -23.51 -19.12 -7.93
C LEU A 339 -23.20 -18.39 -6.63
N ARG A 340 -23.58 -17.11 -6.54
CA ARG A 340 -23.63 -16.36 -5.29
C ARG A 340 -25.06 -16.23 -4.80
N THR A 341 -25.24 -16.37 -3.49
CA THR A 341 -26.56 -16.36 -2.84
C THR A 341 -27.08 -14.94 -2.55
N THR A 342 -26.21 -13.94 -2.65
CA THR A 342 -26.51 -12.53 -2.39
C THR A 342 -25.93 -11.70 -3.50
N LEU A 343 -26.69 -10.73 -4.03
CA LEU A 343 -26.20 -9.79 -5.05
C LEU A 343 -25.16 -8.81 -4.46
N PRO A 344 -24.35 -8.14 -5.31
CA PRO A 344 -23.39 -7.14 -4.86
C PRO A 344 -24.07 -5.95 -4.17
N ILE A 345 -23.30 -5.21 -3.37
CA ILE A 345 -23.78 -3.97 -2.75
C ILE A 345 -24.23 -2.99 -3.85
N GLY A 346 -25.40 -2.38 -3.70
CA GLY A 346 -26.00 -1.50 -4.71
C GLY A 346 -27.02 -2.19 -5.63
N TYR A 347 -27.16 -3.52 -5.54
CA TYR A 347 -28.06 -4.31 -6.38
C TYR A 347 -29.13 -5.08 -5.60
N GLN A 348 -29.28 -4.83 -4.30
CA GLN A 348 -30.22 -5.55 -3.44
C GLN A 348 -31.69 -5.36 -3.87
N ASP A 349 -32.01 -4.27 -4.57
CA ASP A 349 -33.34 -4.02 -5.12
C ASP A 349 -33.75 -5.04 -6.21
N LEU A 350 -32.80 -5.80 -6.74
CA LEU A 350 -32.99 -6.77 -7.82
C LEU A 350 -33.10 -8.23 -7.34
N GLN A 351 -32.89 -8.50 -6.05
CA GLN A 351 -32.73 -9.88 -5.51
C GLN A 351 -33.92 -10.82 -5.78
N ASP A 352 -35.12 -10.26 -5.96
CA ASP A 352 -36.35 -11.02 -6.21
C ASP A 352 -36.43 -11.58 -7.64
N HIS A 353 -35.71 -10.97 -8.58
CA HIS A 353 -35.79 -11.28 -10.00
C HIS A 353 -34.46 -11.72 -10.61
N TYR A 354 -33.35 -11.46 -9.91
CA TYR A 354 -32.01 -11.73 -10.39
C TYR A 354 -31.26 -12.70 -9.47
N PHE A 355 -30.15 -13.21 -9.98
CA PHE A 355 -29.14 -13.95 -9.24
C PHE A 355 -27.75 -13.54 -9.75
N GLU A 356 -26.73 -13.75 -8.94
CA GLU A 356 -25.34 -13.44 -9.30
C GLU A 356 -24.58 -14.73 -9.56
N ILE A 357 -23.73 -14.70 -10.59
CA ILE A 357 -22.64 -15.66 -10.73
C ILE A 357 -21.32 -14.92 -10.68
N ASN A 358 -20.31 -15.53 -10.07
CA ASN A 358 -18.95 -15.04 -10.14
C ASN A 358 -18.19 -15.85 -11.17
N ILE A 359 -17.49 -15.15 -12.05
CA ILE A 359 -16.44 -15.74 -12.89
C ILE A 359 -15.14 -15.15 -12.39
N VAL A 360 -14.30 -15.99 -11.79
CA VAL A 360 -12.92 -15.60 -11.46
C VAL A 360 -12.12 -15.78 -12.74
N GLU A 361 -11.60 -14.69 -13.29
CA GLU A 361 -10.69 -14.77 -14.42
C GLU A 361 -9.32 -15.12 -13.84
N ASP A 362 -8.82 -16.30 -14.17
CA ASP A 362 -7.40 -16.58 -14.05
C ASP A 362 -6.75 -16.30 -15.40
N PRO A 363 -6.24 -15.07 -15.63
CA PRO A 363 -5.84 -14.67 -16.97
C PRO A 363 -4.59 -15.44 -17.44
N TYR A 364 -3.91 -16.17 -16.54
CA TYR A 364 -2.76 -17.02 -16.87
C TYR A 364 -3.13 -18.50 -17.03
N GLY A 365 -4.37 -18.89 -16.76
CA GLY A 365 -4.81 -20.29 -16.81
C GLY A 365 -3.89 -21.23 -16.01
N ASP A 366 -3.46 -22.32 -16.67
CA ASP A 366 -2.56 -23.34 -16.10
C ASP A 366 -1.07 -22.95 -16.14
N GLN A 367 -0.73 -21.74 -16.62
CA GLN A 367 0.66 -21.32 -16.72
C GLN A 367 1.29 -21.24 -15.32
N PRO A 368 2.49 -21.83 -15.12
CA PRO A 368 3.21 -21.71 -13.86
C PRO A 368 3.78 -20.29 -13.76
N VAL A 369 3.06 -19.41 -13.07
CA VAL A 369 3.56 -18.07 -12.74
C VAL A 369 4.39 -18.17 -11.47
N LEU A 370 5.62 -17.67 -11.50
CA LEU A 370 6.55 -17.73 -10.35
C LEU A 370 6.23 -16.70 -9.25
N TYR A 371 5.17 -15.94 -9.45
CA TYR A 371 4.79 -14.78 -8.63
C TYR A 371 3.31 -14.93 -8.23
N ALA A 372 2.96 -14.52 -7.02
CA ALA A 372 1.56 -14.47 -6.65
C ALA A 372 0.83 -13.44 -7.53
N ARG A 373 -0.37 -13.81 -7.97
CA ARG A 373 -1.19 -13.02 -8.90
C ARG A 373 -2.45 -12.50 -8.21
N ALA A 374 -2.88 -11.31 -8.57
CA ALA A 374 -4.19 -10.81 -8.23
C ALA A 374 -5.23 -11.57 -9.08
N LEU A 375 -6.10 -12.34 -8.43
CA LEU A 375 -7.23 -12.97 -9.09
C LEU A 375 -8.40 -11.99 -9.06
N GLU A 376 -8.75 -11.49 -10.22
CA GLU A 376 -9.90 -10.62 -10.41
C GLU A 376 -10.96 -11.33 -11.25
N GLY A 377 -12.12 -10.69 -11.38
CA GLY A 377 -13.20 -11.32 -12.11
C GLY A 377 -14.46 -10.50 -12.08
N TRP A 378 -15.52 -11.17 -12.50
CA TRP A 378 -16.80 -10.56 -12.76
C TRP A 378 -17.88 -11.11 -11.84
N SER A 379 -18.57 -10.20 -11.15
CA SER A 379 -19.89 -10.42 -10.56
C SER A 379 -20.94 -10.13 -11.63
N LEU A 380 -21.47 -11.19 -12.25
CA LEU A 380 -22.42 -11.10 -13.35
C LEU A 380 -23.85 -11.30 -12.85
N ILE A 381 -24.75 -10.38 -13.21
CA ILE A 381 -26.13 -10.33 -12.74
C ILE A 381 -27.07 -10.87 -13.82
N LEU A 382 -27.80 -11.94 -13.50
CA LEU A 382 -28.64 -12.70 -14.43
C LEU A 382 -30.11 -12.64 -14.02
N HIS A 383 -31.00 -12.45 -14.99
CA HIS A 383 -32.44 -12.48 -14.76
C HIS A 383 -32.95 -13.92 -14.61
N ARG A 384 -33.50 -14.28 -13.45
CA ARG A 384 -33.91 -15.65 -13.08
C ARG A 384 -34.93 -16.25 -14.04
N GLN A 385 -35.88 -15.46 -14.54
CA GLN A 385 -36.89 -15.97 -15.49
C GLN A 385 -36.35 -16.09 -16.93
N LYS A 386 -35.27 -15.37 -17.27
CA LYS A 386 -34.67 -15.44 -18.61
C LYS A 386 -33.73 -16.64 -18.71
N TYR A 387 -33.02 -16.94 -17.61
CA TYR A 387 -32.04 -18.03 -17.52
C TYR A 387 -32.37 -19.06 -16.44
N PRO A 388 -33.60 -19.63 -16.41
CA PRO A 388 -33.99 -20.55 -15.35
C PRO A 388 -33.13 -21.83 -15.37
N GLN A 389 -32.72 -22.29 -16.55
CA GLN A 389 -31.91 -23.50 -16.68
C GLN A 389 -30.49 -23.33 -16.11
N ILE A 390 -29.88 -22.16 -16.27
CA ILE A 390 -28.55 -21.86 -15.70
C ILE A 390 -28.64 -21.83 -14.18
N TYR A 391 -29.66 -21.15 -13.65
CA TYR A 391 -29.89 -21.08 -12.20
C TYR A 391 -30.10 -22.46 -11.58
N GLU A 392 -30.97 -23.29 -12.18
CA GLU A 392 -31.21 -24.66 -11.68
C GLU A 392 -29.95 -25.52 -11.79
N ARG A 393 -29.15 -25.38 -12.86
CA ARG A 393 -27.89 -26.14 -12.96
C ARG A 393 -26.90 -25.74 -11.88
N LEU A 394 -26.65 -24.45 -11.66
CA LEU A 394 -25.73 -23.98 -10.61
C LEU A 394 -26.22 -24.25 -9.17
N LEU A 395 -27.51 -24.54 -8.98
CA LEU A 395 -27.99 -25.04 -7.68
C LEU A 395 -27.64 -26.52 -7.44
N ASN A 396 -27.39 -27.29 -8.50
CA ASN A 396 -27.13 -28.72 -8.45
C ASN A 396 -25.66 -29.08 -8.76
N GLU A 397 -24.99 -28.25 -9.54
CA GLU A 397 -23.58 -28.33 -9.94
C GLU A 397 -22.82 -27.20 -9.21
N GLU A 398 -21.62 -27.48 -8.70
CA GLU A 398 -20.83 -26.45 -7.98
C GLU A 398 -20.35 -25.33 -8.91
N GLN A 399 -20.04 -25.67 -10.16
CA GLN A 399 -19.41 -24.81 -11.14
C GLN A 399 -19.91 -25.12 -12.56
N LEU A 400 -19.94 -24.11 -13.44
CA LEU A 400 -20.25 -24.25 -14.87
C LEU A 400 -19.25 -23.50 -15.74
N GLU A 401 -18.76 -24.12 -16.80
CA GLU A 401 -18.01 -23.40 -17.85
C GLU A 401 -18.97 -22.60 -18.73
N VAL A 402 -18.76 -21.28 -18.82
CA VAL A 402 -19.68 -20.39 -19.53
C VAL A 402 -18.96 -19.39 -20.42
N MET A 403 -19.63 -18.99 -21.49
CA MET A 403 -19.31 -17.78 -22.25
C MET A 403 -20.49 -16.82 -22.13
N VAL A 404 -20.20 -15.58 -21.72
CA VAL A 404 -21.20 -14.58 -21.36
C VAL A 404 -20.98 -13.31 -22.17
N ILE A 405 -22.02 -12.81 -22.82
CA ILE A 405 -22.06 -11.43 -23.28
C ILE A 405 -22.68 -10.59 -22.17
N ALA A 406 -21.89 -9.66 -21.62
CA ALA A 406 -22.28 -8.80 -20.52
C ALA A 406 -22.17 -7.32 -20.89
N ARG A 407 -22.77 -6.46 -20.07
CA ARG A 407 -22.69 -5.00 -20.21
C ARG A 407 -22.67 -4.35 -18.82
N VAL A 408 -21.77 -3.39 -18.62
CA VAL A 408 -21.80 -2.51 -17.46
C VAL A 408 -22.89 -1.46 -17.67
N VAL A 409 -23.81 -1.33 -16.72
CA VAL A 409 -24.93 -0.39 -16.86
C VAL A 409 -24.53 0.95 -16.24
N ALA A 410 -24.41 1.97 -17.09
CA ALA A 410 -23.90 3.30 -16.74
C ALA A 410 -24.63 3.97 -15.56
N ASP A 411 -25.95 3.77 -15.40
CA ASP A 411 -26.71 4.37 -14.30
C ASP A 411 -26.50 3.68 -12.94
N ARG A 412 -25.78 2.56 -12.92
CA ARG A 412 -25.41 1.80 -11.72
C ARG A 412 -23.90 1.69 -11.53
N TYR A 413 -23.10 2.18 -12.47
CA TYR A 413 -21.65 2.15 -12.35
C TYR A 413 -21.19 3.21 -11.35
N GLU A 414 -20.40 2.78 -10.37
CA GLU A 414 -19.66 3.66 -9.47
C GLU A 414 -18.15 3.45 -9.66
N PRO A 415 -17.34 4.52 -9.68
CA PRO A 415 -15.89 4.38 -9.73
C PRO A 415 -15.36 3.49 -8.59
N GLY A 416 -14.47 2.57 -8.94
CA GLY A 416 -13.87 1.58 -8.04
C GLY A 416 -14.79 0.42 -7.67
N GLN A 417 -15.93 0.22 -8.33
CA GLN A 417 -16.81 -0.92 -8.05
C GLN A 417 -16.22 -2.28 -8.48
N GLY A 418 -15.21 -2.27 -9.37
CA GLY A 418 -14.64 -3.48 -9.98
C GLY A 418 -15.56 -4.11 -11.03
N GLY A 419 -15.34 -5.40 -11.32
CA GLY A 419 -16.10 -6.13 -12.34
C GLY A 419 -17.53 -6.46 -11.91
N VAL A 420 -18.50 -5.58 -12.19
CA VAL A 420 -19.94 -5.85 -12.02
C VAL A 420 -20.69 -5.54 -13.32
N ALA A 421 -21.43 -6.51 -13.85
CA ALA A 421 -22.14 -6.34 -15.12
C ALA A 421 -23.43 -7.16 -15.22
N PHE A 422 -24.32 -6.76 -16.14
CA PHE A 422 -25.54 -7.51 -16.44
C PHE A 422 -25.35 -8.41 -17.65
N VAL A 423 -25.93 -9.61 -17.58
CA VAL A 423 -25.85 -10.59 -18.65
C VAL A 423 -26.90 -10.33 -19.75
N GLU A 424 -26.42 -10.14 -20.98
CA GLU A 424 -27.24 -10.01 -22.18
C GLU A 424 -27.49 -11.36 -22.85
N ASP A 425 -26.46 -12.22 -22.90
CA ASP A 425 -26.51 -13.57 -23.43
C ASP A 425 -25.53 -14.49 -22.69
N ILE A 426 -25.86 -15.78 -22.58
CA ILE A 426 -25.01 -16.77 -21.92
C ILE A 426 -25.19 -18.13 -22.58
N VAL A 427 -24.07 -18.81 -22.81
CA VAL A 427 -24.03 -20.20 -23.26
C VAL A 427 -23.16 -21.00 -22.30
N VAL A 428 -23.56 -22.25 -22.04
CA VAL A 428 -22.76 -23.21 -21.27
C VAL A 428 -21.88 -23.97 -22.26
N SER A 429 -20.58 -24.00 -21.98
CA SER A 429 -19.62 -24.79 -22.74
C SER A 429 -19.72 -26.25 -22.31
N ASP A 430 -19.74 -27.16 -23.28
CA ASP A 430 -19.79 -28.62 -23.06
C ASP A 430 -18.41 -29.22 -22.78
#